data_AF-A0A2V8QGW9-F1
#
_entry.id   AF-A0A2V8QGW9-F1
#
_cell.length_a   1.000
_cell.length_b   1.000
_cell.length_c   1.000
_cell.angle_alpha   90.00
_cell.angle_beta   90.00
_cell.angle_gamma   90.00
#
_symmetry.space_group_name_H-M   'P 1'
#
loop_
_entity.id
_entity.type
_entity.pdbx_description
1 polymer ?
#
loop_
_entity_poly.entity_id
_entity_poly.type
_entity_poly.pdbx_seq_one_letter_code
_entity_poly.pdbx_strand_id
1 'polypeptide(L)'
;MFKGALLILACLFSPVATLGQTKSLESPNKAIRAVIIPVGAKGCENSESRVEIRSAVGALLRRLNLASADHNHGEGVGHAEWTRNGRFFVFTTSSSGGHQPWHVATYFYSVAHNRFYSLDAMVGRPIISDFTLHGDVLIATRMGATIDDPKTVALSLNPWR
;
A
#
# COMPACT_ATOMS: atom_id res chain seq x y z
N MET A 1 66.14 -9.72 15.71
CA MET A 1 65.33 -8.77 14.92
C MET A 1 64.21 -9.55 14.24
N PHE A 2 63.02 -9.60 14.82
CA PHE A 2 61.83 -10.22 14.21
C PHE A 2 60.83 -9.10 13.88
N LYS A 3 60.53 -8.92 12.59
CA LYS A 3 59.46 -8.02 12.13
C LYS A 3 58.15 -8.81 12.21
N GLY A 4 57.31 -8.50 13.19
CA GLY A 4 55.93 -8.99 13.24
C GLY A 4 55.05 -8.17 12.31
N ALA A 5 54.37 -8.83 11.36
CA ALA A 5 53.35 -8.22 10.53
C ALA A 5 52.00 -8.31 11.26
N LEU A 6 51.43 -7.15 11.59
CA LEU A 6 50.08 -7.03 12.14
C LEU A 6 49.09 -6.94 10.96
N LEU A 7 48.37 -8.03 10.70
CA LEU A 7 47.23 -8.04 9.77
C LEU A 7 45.98 -7.58 10.53
N ILE A 8 45.58 -6.33 10.31
CA ILE A 8 44.27 -5.82 10.75
C ILE A 8 43.23 -6.35 9.77
N LEU A 9 42.45 -7.34 10.19
CA LEU A 9 41.28 -7.80 9.45
C LEU A 9 40.15 -6.77 9.63
N ALA A 10 39.99 -5.87 8.67
CA ALA A 10 38.86 -4.95 8.62
C ALA A 10 37.60 -5.74 8.19
N CYS A 11 36.74 -6.07 9.16
CA CYS A 11 35.39 -6.55 8.87
C CYS A 11 34.60 -5.41 8.21
N LEU A 12 34.50 -5.46 6.89
CA LEU A 12 33.59 -4.62 6.11
C LEU A 12 32.15 -5.03 6.49
N PHE A 13 31.52 -4.29 7.40
CA PHE A 13 30.07 -4.32 7.53
C PHE A 13 29.50 -3.61 6.32
N SER A 14 29.22 -4.38 5.26
CA SER A 14 28.39 -3.87 4.16
C SER A 14 27.02 -3.52 4.72
N PRO A 15 26.47 -2.32 4.45
CA PRO A 15 25.07 -2.05 4.75
C PRO A 15 24.24 -3.01 3.90
N VAL A 16 23.54 -3.93 4.56
CA VAL A 16 22.50 -4.72 3.90
C VAL A 16 21.45 -3.72 3.43
N ALA A 17 21.38 -3.49 2.12
CA ALA A 17 20.30 -2.73 1.52
C ALA A 17 18.99 -3.42 1.94
N THR A 18 18.18 -2.72 2.74
CA THR A 18 16.89 -3.23 3.18
C THR A 18 15.98 -3.25 1.95
N LEU A 19 15.89 -4.40 1.30
CA LEU A 19 14.86 -4.62 0.31
C LEU A 19 13.51 -4.39 1.01
N GLY A 20 12.70 -3.48 0.48
CA GLY A 20 11.28 -3.28 0.69
C GLY A 20 10.64 -4.58 1.09
N GLN A 21 10.28 -4.63 2.37
CA GLN A 21 9.82 -5.86 2.98
C GLN A 21 8.40 -6.11 2.53
N THR A 22 8.13 -7.33 2.06
CA THR A 22 6.75 -7.76 1.83
C THR A 22 5.97 -7.62 3.14
N LYS A 23 4.92 -6.78 3.15
CA LYS A 23 4.09 -6.54 4.32
C LYS A 23 2.85 -7.43 4.26
N SER A 24 2.62 -8.21 5.32
CA SER A 24 1.45 -9.07 5.45
C SER A 24 0.56 -8.57 6.58
N LEU A 25 -0.70 -8.27 6.28
CA LEU A 25 -1.71 -7.83 7.26
C LEU A 25 -2.83 -8.87 7.33
N GLU A 26 -2.96 -9.53 8.48
CA GLU A 26 -4.07 -10.44 8.74
C GLU A 26 -5.37 -9.68 8.98
N SER A 27 -6.46 -10.19 8.43
CA SER A 27 -7.80 -9.76 8.84
C SER A 27 -8.01 -10.10 10.33
N PRO A 28 -8.85 -9.34 11.06
CA PRO A 28 -9.14 -9.58 12.48
C PRO A 28 -9.57 -11.02 12.82
N ASN A 29 -10.27 -11.71 11.91
CA ASN A 29 -10.70 -13.09 12.09
C ASN A 29 -9.71 -14.14 11.54
N LYS A 30 -8.56 -13.69 11.00
CA LYS A 30 -7.49 -14.52 10.42
C LYS A 30 -7.91 -15.43 9.26
N ALA A 31 -9.10 -15.24 8.70
CA ALA A 31 -9.57 -16.06 7.58
C ALA A 31 -8.82 -15.73 6.28
N ILE A 32 -8.39 -14.47 6.15
CA ILE A 32 -7.65 -13.95 5.00
C ILE A 32 -6.55 -12.99 5.46
N ARG A 33 -5.60 -12.73 4.56
CA ARG A 33 -4.56 -11.71 4.74
C ARG A 33 -4.33 -10.93 3.44
N ALA A 34 -3.98 -9.67 3.59
CA ALA A 34 -3.48 -8.84 2.51
C ALA A 34 -1.95 -8.88 2.52
N VAL A 35 -1.34 -9.11 1.36
CA VAL A 35 0.10 -9.18 1.17
C VAL A 35 0.50 -8.10 0.17
N ILE A 36 1.28 -7.13 0.63
CA ILE A 36 1.82 -6.03 -0.18
C ILE A 36 3.23 -6.42 -0.58
N ILE A 37 3.44 -6.60 -1.88
CA ILE A 37 4.68 -7.08 -2.48
C ILE A 37 5.27 -5.94 -3.29
N PRO A 38 6.47 -5.42 -2.98
CA PRO A 38 7.15 -4.48 -3.86
C PRO A 38 7.60 -5.18 -5.13
N VAL A 39 7.40 -4.55 -6.28
CA VAL A 39 7.65 -5.11 -7.62
C VAL A 39 8.61 -4.28 -8.47
N GLY A 40 8.94 -3.05 -8.06
CA GLY A 40 9.87 -2.18 -8.77
C GLY A 40 11.36 -2.54 -8.60
N ALA A 41 12.21 -2.09 -9.54
CA ALA A 41 13.65 -2.39 -9.61
C ALA A 41 14.44 -1.98 -8.35
N LYS A 42 13.93 -1.02 -7.57
CA LYS A 42 14.56 -0.59 -6.32
C LYS A 42 14.19 -1.47 -5.14
N GLY A 43 13.11 -2.25 -5.25
CA GLY A 43 12.57 -3.09 -4.17
C GLY A 43 12.71 -2.41 -2.80
N CYS A 44 12.24 -1.17 -2.62
CA CYS A 44 12.33 -0.35 -1.41
C CYS A 44 10.92 0.15 -1.02
N GLU A 45 10.77 0.76 0.17
CA GLU A 45 9.60 1.60 0.47
C GLU A 45 9.49 2.71 -0.59
N ASN A 46 8.27 2.94 -1.12
CA ASN A 46 7.96 3.76 -2.31
C ASN A 46 8.24 3.11 -3.69
N SER A 47 8.69 1.86 -3.74
CA SER A 47 8.61 1.08 -4.99
C SER A 47 7.15 0.79 -5.34
N GLU A 48 6.90 0.64 -6.64
CA GLU A 48 5.63 0.09 -7.13
C GLU A 48 5.26 -1.20 -6.41
N SER A 49 3.97 -1.38 -6.21
CA SER A 49 3.46 -2.45 -5.37
C SER A 49 2.48 -3.36 -6.10
N ARG A 50 2.41 -4.59 -5.63
CA ARG A 50 1.34 -5.53 -5.94
C ARG A 50 0.65 -5.91 -4.64
N VAL A 51 -0.66 -5.79 -4.60
CA VAL A 51 -1.48 -6.22 -3.46
C VAL A 51 -2.12 -7.56 -3.79
N GLU A 52 -1.90 -8.55 -2.94
CA GLU A 52 -2.54 -9.86 -3.04
C GLU A 52 -3.42 -10.09 -1.82
N ILE A 53 -4.64 -10.58 -2.05
CA ILE A 53 -5.48 -11.13 -1.00
C ILE A 53 -5.33 -12.64 -1.04
N ARG A 54 -4.96 -13.23 0.11
CA ARG A 54 -4.74 -14.66 0.26
C ARG A 54 -5.61 -15.21 1.38
N SER A 55 -6.05 -16.45 1.22
CA SER A 55 -6.68 -17.22 2.30
C SER A 55 -5.68 -17.51 3.43
N ALA A 56 -6.18 -17.97 4.58
CA ALA A 56 -5.36 -18.41 5.71
C ALA A 56 -4.31 -19.47 5.33
N VAL A 57 -4.64 -20.39 4.42
CA VAL A 57 -3.72 -21.43 3.91
C VAL A 57 -2.79 -20.93 2.79
N GLY A 58 -2.88 -19.65 2.42
CA GLY A 58 -1.99 -18.99 1.48
C GLY A 58 -2.44 -18.99 0.01
N ALA A 59 -3.57 -19.61 -0.32
CA ALA A 59 -4.13 -19.59 -1.68
C ALA A 59 -4.49 -18.15 -2.11
N LEU A 60 -4.13 -17.76 -3.34
CA LEU A 60 -4.42 -16.45 -3.90
C LEU A 60 -5.90 -16.32 -4.25
N LEU A 61 -6.59 -15.35 -3.64
CA LEU A 61 -8.01 -15.06 -3.86
C LEU A 61 -8.19 -13.91 -4.84
N ARG A 62 -7.35 -12.87 -4.71
CA ARG A 62 -7.37 -11.69 -5.57
C ARG A 62 -6.02 -11.01 -5.64
N ARG A 63 -5.83 -10.24 -6.70
CA ARG A 63 -4.64 -9.41 -6.90
C ARG A 63 -5.02 -8.08 -7.54
N LEU A 64 -4.37 -7.01 -7.09
CA LEU A 64 -4.27 -5.73 -7.78
C LEU A 64 -2.79 -5.46 -8.06
N ASN A 65 -2.46 -5.26 -9.34
CA ASN A 65 -1.10 -4.89 -9.74
C ASN A 65 -1.06 -3.39 -9.98
N LEU A 66 -0.18 -2.68 -9.26
CA LEU A 66 0.01 -1.23 -9.39
C LEU A 66 1.30 -0.89 -10.14
N ALA A 67 1.97 -1.90 -10.69
CA ALA A 67 3.20 -1.70 -11.44
C ALA A 67 2.95 -1.06 -12.81
N SER A 68 3.81 -0.13 -13.21
CA SER A 68 3.88 0.33 -14.60
C SER A 68 4.69 -0.67 -15.44
N ALA A 69 4.61 -0.55 -16.77
CA ALA A 69 5.38 -1.41 -17.67
C ALA A 69 6.90 -1.24 -17.48
N ASP A 70 7.34 -0.02 -17.18
CA ASP A 70 8.76 0.34 -17.00
C ASP A 70 9.24 0.29 -15.54
N HIS A 71 8.35 -0.06 -14.61
CA HIS A 71 8.61 -0.18 -13.17
C HIS A 71 9.13 1.09 -12.47
N ASN A 72 8.88 2.27 -13.06
CA ASN A 72 9.24 3.56 -12.48
C ASN A 72 8.06 4.52 -12.26
N HIS A 73 6.90 4.29 -12.87
CA HIS A 73 5.79 5.26 -12.93
C HIS A 73 4.44 4.71 -12.45
N GLY A 74 4.44 3.56 -11.79
CA GLY A 74 3.28 2.98 -11.14
C GLY A 74 3.01 3.59 -9.76
N GLU A 75 2.39 2.81 -8.89
CA GLU A 75 2.03 3.25 -7.54
C GLU A 75 2.57 2.30 -6.47
N GLY A 76 3.12 2.88 -5.41
CA GLY A 76 3.52 2.18 -4.19
C GLY A 76 2.44 2.28 -3.12
N VAL A 77 2.20 1.21 -2.35
CA VAL A 77 1.27 1.26 -1.22
C VAL A 77 1.91 1.96 -0.03
N GLY A 78 1.22 2.94 0.56
CA GLY A 78 1.66 3.68 1.75
C GLY A 78 1.01 3.17 3.03
N HIS A 79 -0.13 3.74 3.39
CA HIS A 79 -0.93 3.31 4.54
C HIS A 79 -1.87 2.18 4.14
N ALA A 80 -2.01 1.16 4.99
CA ALA A 80 -2.91 0.06 4.78
C ALA A 80 -3.39 -0.55 6.11
N GLU A 81 -4.69 -0.82 6.21
CA GLU A 81 -5.28 -1.46 7.39
C GLU A 81 -6.58 -2.21 7.06
N TRP A 82 -6.97 -3.12 7.94
CA TRP A 82 -8.29 -3.77 7.91
C TRP A 82 -9.29 -2.98 8.76
N THR A 83 -10.52 -2.90 8.29
CA THR A 83 -11.66 -2.56 9.15
C THR A 83 -11.73 -3.50 10.36
N ARG A 84 -12.21 -3.00 11.50
CA ARG A 84 -12.24 -3.76 12.77
C ARG A 84 -13.00 -5.09 12.69
N ASN A 85 -14.01 -5.16 11.82
CA ASN A 85 -14.79 -6.38 11.58
C ASN A 85 -14.17 -7.29 10.49
N GLY A 86 -13.10 -6.86 9.83
CA GLY A 86 -12.41 -7.61 8.79
C GLY A 86 -13.13 -7.71 7.46
N ARG A 87 -14.21 -6.95 7.22
CA ARG A 87 -14.99 -7.01 5.97
C ARG A 87 -14.32 -6.27 4.82
N PHE A 88 -13.46 -5.32 5.14
CA PHE A 88 -12.76 -4.49 4.18
C PHE A 88 -11.28 -4.32 4.54
N PHE A 89 -10.43 -4.38 3.52
CA PHE A 89 -9.04 -3.96 3.59
C PHE A 89 -8.87 -2.68 2.80
N VAL A 90 -8.34 -1.62 3.42
CA VAL A 90 -8.22 -0.29 2.84
C VAL A 90 -6.76 0.09 2.77
N PHE A 91 -6.35 0.74 1.68
CA PHE A 91 -4.98 1.21 1.52
C PHE A 91 -4.90 2.44 0.62
N THR A 92 -3.88 3.25 0.87
CA THR A 92 -3.47 4.36 0.01
C THR A 92 -2.30 3.97 -0.86
N THR A 93 -2.17 4.68 -1.98
CA THR A 93 -1.01 4.59 -2.86
C THR A 93 -0.50 5.99 -3.20
N SER A 94 0.76 6.06 -3.59
CA SER A 94 1.40 7.27 -4.11
C SER A 94 2.22 6.91 -5.35
N SER A 95 2.35 7.84 -6.29
CA SER A 95 3.16 7.62 -7.49
C SER A 95 4.62 7.35 -7.14
N SER A 96 5.19 6.28 -7.69
CA SER A 96 6.62 5.97 -7.53
C SER A 96 7.53 6.88 -8.36
N GLY A 97 6.99 7.48 -9.42
CA GLY A 97 7.72 8.34 -10.37
C GLY A 97 7.71 9.83 -10.01
N GLY A 98 7.06 10.20 -8.90
CA GLY A 98 6.93 11.61 -8.49
C GLY A 98 5.95 12.43 -9.31
N HIS A 99 5.14 11.80 -10.18
CA HIS A 99 4.00 12.48 -10.79
C HIS A 99 2.92 12.71 -9.75
N GLN A 100 2.37 13.93 -9.73
CA GLN A 100 1.27 14.31 -8.83
C GLN A 100 1.54 13.92 -7.37
N PRO A 101 2.60 14.45 -6.72
CA PRO A 101 3.00 14.05 -5.37
C PRO A 101 1.94 14.32 -4.29
N TRP A 102 0.92 15.14 -4.60
CA TRP A 102 -0.23 15.40 -3.76
C TRP A 102 -1.37 14.37 -3.91
N HIS A 103 -1.30 13.48 -4.91
CA HIS A 103 -2.33 12.46 -5.16
C HIS A 103 -2.06 11.23 -4.30
N VAL A 104 -3.06 10.88 -3.50
CA VAL A 104 -3.04 9.76 -2.55
C VAL A 104 -4.19 8.84 -2.91
N ALA A 105 -4.06 8.13 -4.03
CA ALA A 105 -5.12 7.24 -4.53
C ALA A 105 -5.51 6.24 -3.44
N THR A 106 -6.81 6.07 -3.22
CA THR A 106 -7.32 5.24 -2.12
C THR A 106 -8.15 4.11 -2.66
N TYR A 107 -7.87 2.91 -2.18
CA TYR A 107 -8.55 1.68 -2.59
C TYR A 107 -9.09 0.94 -1.39
N PHE A 108 -10.14 0.15 -1.62
CA PHE A 108 -10.58 -0.85 -0.66
C PHE A 108 -10.93 -2.16 -1.33
N TYR A 109 -10.62 -3.26 -0.67
CA TYR A 109 -11.06 -4.60 -1.02
C TYR A 109 -12.27 -4.99 -0.16
N SER A 110 -13.34 -5.45 -0.80
CA SER A 110 -14.47 -6.11 -0.13
C SER A 110 -14.25 -7.62 -0.10
N VAL A 111 -14.35 -8.20 1.10
CA VAL A 111 -14.27 -9.65 1.30
C VAL A 111 -15.44 -10.36 0.65
N ALA A 112 -16.67 -9.88 0.88
CA ALA A 112 -17.88 -10.52 0.36
C ALA A 112 -17.96 -10.51 -1.16
N HIS A 113 -17.50 -9.43 -1.80
CA HIS A 113 -17.47 -9.32 -3.25
C HIS A 113 -16.19 -9.86 -3.90
N ASN A 114 -15.18 -10.24 -3.10
CA ASN A 114 -13.84 -10.59 -3.55
C ASN A 114 -13.29 -9.61 -4.61
N ARG A 115 -13.40 -8.30 -4.33
CA ARG A 115 -13.15 -7.24 -5.33
C ARG A 115 -12.54 -5.98 -4.72
N PHE A 116 -11.60 -5.39 -5.46
CA PHE A 116 -11.03 -4.07 -5.19
C PHE A 116 -11.88 -2.97 -5.85
N TYR A 117 -11.97 -1.85 -5.16
CA TYR A 117 -12.66 -0.63 -5.55
C TYR A 117 -11.73 0.58 -5.35
N SER A 118 -11.85 1.58 -6.22
CA SER A 118 -11.14 2.85 -6.13
C SER A 118 -12.09 3.91 -5.58
N LEU A 119 -11.68 4.59 -4.51
CA LEU A 119 -12.42 5.72 -3.95
C LEU A 119 -12.42 6.89 -4.92
N ASP A 120 -11.30 7.19 -5.57
CA ASP A 120 -11.15 8.22 -6.60
C ASP A 120 -12.21 8.06 -7.70
N ALA A 121 -12.39 6.83 -8.19
CA ALA A 121 -13.41 6.51 -9.20
C ALA A 121 -14.84 6.70 -8.69
N MET A 122 -15.10 6.41 -7.41
CA MET A 122 -16.44 6.57 -6.80
C MET A 122 -16.80 8.03 -6.55
N VAL A 123 -15.84 8.86 -6.15
CA VAL A 123 -16.07 10.28 -5.87
C VAL A 123 -15.87 11.16 -7.10
N GLY A 124 -15.29 10.61 -8.17
CA GLY A 124 -15.04 11.28 -9.44
C GLY A 124 -13.94 12.35 -9.39
N ARG A 125 -13.11 12.37 -8.33
CA ARG A 125 -12.01 13.33 -8.14
C ARG A 125 -10.84 12.71 -7.37
N PRO A 126 -9.61 13.23 -7.55
CA PRO A 126 -8.44 12.74 -6.85
C PRO A 126 -8.56 12.84 -5.32
N ILE A 127 -8.16 11.79 -4.62
CA ILE A 127 -7.94 11.81 -3.17
C ILE A 127 -6.56 12.41 -2.87
N ILE A 128 -6.47 13.29 -1.88
CA ILE A 128 -5.27 14.10 -1.60
C ILE A 128 -4.83 14.02 -0.14
N SER A 129 -5.44 13.14 0.65
CA SER A 129 -5.04 12.87 2.02
C SER A 129 -4.99 11.38 2.26
N ASP A 130 -4.32 10.99 3.33
CA ASP A 130 -4.51 9.66 3.91
C ASP A 130 -5.97 9.48 4.38
N PHE A 131 -6.36 8.23 4.67
CA PHE A 131 -7.67 7.89 5.19
C PHE A 131 -7.64 7.62 6.70
N THR A 132 -8.83 7.68 7.30
CA THR A 132 -9.12 7.14 8.63
C THR A 132 -10.34 6.22 8.56
N LEU A 133 -10.34 5.16 9.36
CA LEU A 133 -11.48 4.25 9.48
C LEU A 133 -12.22 4.46 10.81
N HIS A 134 -13.52 4.72 10.71
CA HIS A 134 -14.46 4.71 11.83
C HIS A 134 -15.50 3.61 11.61
N GLY A 135 -15.21 2.41 12.10
CA GLY A 135 -16.01 1.22 11.78
C GLY A 135 -15.91 0.89 10.30
N ASP A 136 -17.04 0.91 9.60
CA ASP A 136 -17.13 0.70 8.15
C ASP A 136 -17.29 2.03 7.39
N VAL A 137 -16.87 3.15 7.98
CA VAL A 137 -16.82 4.46 7.32
C VAL A 137 -15.38 4.83 7.04
N LEU A 138 -15.06 5.00 5.76
CA LEU A 138 -13.79 5.50 5.27
C LEU A 138 -13.89 7.02 5.11
N ILE A 139 -13.04 7.74 5.83
CA ILE A 139 -12.96 9.20 5.76
C ILE A 139 -11.63 9.60 5.13
N ALA A 140 -11.69 10.42 4.09
CA ALA A 140 -10.52 10.97 3.40
C ALA A 140 -10.87 12.37 2.83
N THR A 141 -9.90 13.03 2.21
CA THR A 141 -10.09 14.33 1.57
C THR A 141 -9.87 14.21 0.08
N ARG A 142 -10.83 14.69 -0.72
CA ARG A 142 -10.70 14.82 -2.17
C ARG A 142 -10.39 16.24 -2.58
N MET A 143 -9.78 16.40 -3.74
CA MET A 143 -9.64 17.69 -4.39
C MET A 143 -11.02 18.32 -4.67
N GLY A 144 -11.13 19.63 -4.42
CA GLY A 144 -12.31 20.42 -4.72
C GLY A 144 -12.44 20.82 -6.17
N ALA A 145 -13.19 21.90 -6.41
CA ALA A 145 -13.21 22.57 -7.71
C ALA A 145 -11.83 23.19 -8.02
N THR A 146 -11.16 23.69 -6.98
CA THR A 146 -9.80 24.23 -7.02
C THR A 146 -8.91 23.48 -6.01
N ILE A 147 -7.60 23.67 -6.10
CA ILE A 147 -6.63 23.05 -5.18
C ILE A 147 -6.80 23.56 -3.74
N ASP A 148 -7.26 24.81 -3.58
CA ASP A 148 -7.46 25.46 -2.28
C ASP A 148 -8.83 25.18 -1.65
N ASP A 149 -9.67 24.35 -2.28
CA ASP A 149 -11.01 23.98 -1.78
C ASP A 149 -11.17 22.47 -1.51
N PRO A 150 -10.28 21.84 -0.73
CA PRO A 150 -10.37 20.41 -0.45
C PRO A 150 -11.71 20.05 0.22
N LYS A 151 -12.30 18.92 -0.16
CA LYS A 151 -13.57 18.45 0.38
C LYS A 151 -13.39 17.13 1.11
N THR A 152 -13.88 17.03 2.34
CA THR A 152 -13.98 15.77 3.05
C THR A 152 -14.97 14.84 2.36
N VAL A 153 -14.59 13.57 2.25
CA VAL A 153 -15.43 12.47 1.83
C VAL A 153 -15.57 11.51 3.01
N ALA A 154 -16.81 11.14 3.32
CA ALA A 154 -17.10 10.03 4.21
C ALA A 154 -17.88 8.98 3.42
N LEU A 155 -17.25 7.85 3.11
CA LEU A 155 -17.86 6.75 2.38
C LEU A 155 -18.22 5.64 3.36
N SER A 156 -19.51 5.29 3.44
CA SER A 156 -19.91 4.04 4.10
C SER A 156 -19.60 2.86 3.19
N LEU A 157 -18.83 1.89 3.68
CA LEU A 157 -18.45 0.68 2.96
C LEU A 157 -19.54 -0.40 2.99
N ASN A 158 -20.58 -0.23 3.81
CA ASN A 158 -21.67 -1.20 3.99
C ASN A 158 -22.38 -1.66 2.70
N PRO A 159 -22.58 -0.83 1.65
CA PRO A 159 -23.13 -1.30 0.38
C PRO A 159 -22.28 -2.39 -0.29
N TRP A 160 -21.03 -2.55 0.10
CA TRP A 160 -20.09 -3.55 -0.41
C TRP A 160 -19.81 -4.67 0.60
N ARG A 161 -20.62 -4.81 1.65
CA ARG A 161 -20.51 -5.90 2.62
C ARG A 161 -20.95 -7.25 2.07
#